data_AF-A0A7W5A300-F1
#
_entry.id   AF-A0A7W5A300-F1
#
_cell.length_a   1.000
_cell.length_b   1.000
_cell.length_c   1.000
_cell.angle_alpha   90.00
_cell.angle_beta   90.00
_cell.angle_gamma   90.00
#
_symmetry.space_group_name_H-M   'P 1'
#
loop_
_entity.id
_entity.type
_entity.pdbx_description
1 polymer ?
#
loop_
_entity_poly.entity_id
_entity_poly.type
_entity_poly.pdbx_seq_one_letter_code
_entity_poly.pdbx_strand_id
1 'polypeptide(L)'
;MAAIFASVVAVLGTLLGSLATYAIQRSTIRQQQALAGAERRRQERVDAISAYAEALTTYRRVKMDRWHSVDEGRDDQDALRRHDYEVRAAAVSARLRVELLVDDLELRERCLLALEAVDAMMPRISSEEFGQGRNESRAALTQVVDTARTFLDRAQG
;
A
#
# COMPACT_ATOMS: atom_id res chain seq x y z
N MET A 1 28.09 63.33 -17.62
CA MET A 1 26.80 62.73 -18.04
C MET A 1 26.89 61.22 -18.28
N ALA A 2 27.92 60.69 -18.97
CA ALA A 2 28.06 59.26 -19.27
C ALA A 2 28.08 58.33 -18.03
N ALA A 3 28.73 58.74 -16.92
CA ALA A 3 28.82 57.95 -15.69
C ALA A 3 27.45 57.71 -15.01
N ILE A 4 26.51 58.67 -15.13
CA ILE A 4 25.16 58.56 -14.57
C ILE A 4 24.34 57.55 -15.38
N PHE A 5 24.48 57.56 -16.71
CA PHE A 5 23.89 56.53 -17.57
C PHE A 5 24.46 55.13 -17.26
N ALA A 6 25.78 55.08 -17.05
CA ALA A 6 26.55 53.97 -16.49
C ALA A 6 25.84 53.23 -15.35
N SER A 7 25.63 53.98 -14.27
CA SER A 7 25.09 53.46 -13.02
C SER A 7 23.61 53.08 -13.12
N VAL A 8 22.81 53.85 -13.86
CA VAL A 8 21.37 53.55 -14.07
C VAL A 8 21.20 52.22 -14.80
N VAL A 9 21.96 51.99 -15.87
CA VAL A 9 21.90 50.72 -16.63
C VAL A 9 22.35 49.54 -15.76
N ALA A 10 23.39 49.73 -14.93
CA ALA A 10 23.87 48.69 -14.03
C ALA A 10 22.80 48.29 -12.98
N VAL A 11 22.14 49.25 -12.34
CA VAL A 11 21.09 48.99 -11.34
C VAL A 11 19.87 48.31 -11.99
N LEU A 12 19.49 48.72 -13.20
CA LEU A 12 18.42 48.06 -13.95
C LEU A 12 18.78 46.62 -14.31
N GLY A 13 20.03 46.35 -14.67
CA GLY A 13 20.52 44.99 -14.91
C GLY A 13 20.45 44.10 -13.67
N THR A 14 20.80 44.63 -12.49
CA THR A 14 20.69 43.89 -11.22
C THR A 14 19.23 43.67 -10.81
N LEU A 15 18.37 44.67 -10.97
CA LEU A 15 16.93 44.53 -10.69
C LEU A 15 16.29 43.49 -11.60
N LEU A 16 16.55 43.55 -12.91
CA LEU A 16 16.07 42.56 -13.89
C LEU A 16 16.59 41.15 -13.58
N GLY A 17 17.87 41.01 -13.23
CA GLY A 17 18.46 39.74 -12.81
C GLY A 17 17.81 39.16 -11.54
N SER A 18 17.52 40.02 -10.55
CA SER A 18 16.85 39.61 -9.30
C SER A 18 15.41 39.15 -9.53
N LEU A 19 14.66 39.84 -10.41
CA LEU A 19 13.28 39.52 -10.74
C LEU A 19 13.18 38.20 -11.53
N ALA A 20 14.10 37.99 -12.49
CA ALA A 20 14.20 36.75 -13.25
C ALA A 20 14.54 35.55 -12.35
N THR A 21 15.50 35.72 -11.44
CA THR A 21 15.87 34.67 -10.47
C THR A 21 14.70 34.33 -9.55
N TYR A 22 13.97 35.33 -9.05
CA TYR A 22 12.79 35.11 -8.20
C TYR A 22 11.67 34.35 -8.92
N ALA A 23 11.41 34.66 -10.19
CA ALA A 23 10.41 33.95 -10.99
C ALA A 23 10.78 32.48 -11.24
N ILE A 24 12.06 32.20 -11.54
CA ILE A 24 12.57 30.83 -11.71
C ILE A 24 12.50 30.07 -10.37
N GLN A 25 12.92 30.68 -9.26
CA GLN A 25 12.83 30.04 -7.94
C GLN A 25 11.38 29.68 -7.57
N ARG A 26 10.42 30.54 -7.89
CA ARG A 26 8.99 30.30 -7.62
C ARG A 26 8.42 29.13 -8.43
N SER A 27 8.85 28.92 -9.67
CA SER A 27 8.42 27.78 -10.48
C SER A 27 9.07 26.47 -10.00
N THR A 28 10.36 26.51 -9.63
CA THR A 28 11.08 25.36 -9.07
C THR A 28 10.49 24.92 -7.73
N ILE A 29 10.13 25.84 -6.83
CA ILE A 29 9.50 25.51 -5.54
C ILE A 29 8.14 24.84 -5.74
N ARG A 30 7.32 25.34 -6.68
CA ARG A 30 6.02 24.74 -7.00
C ARG A 30 6.15 23.35 -7.62
N GLN A 31 7.13 23.16 -8.52
CA GLN A 31 7.44 21.85 -9.08
C GLN A 31 7.95 20.87 -8.02
N GLN A 32 8.84 21.31 -7.12
CA GLN A 32 9.33 20.51 -6.00
C GLN A 32 8.19 20.11 -5.04
N GLN A 33 7.25 21.02 -4.75
CA GLN A 33 6.08 20.72 -3.93
C GLN A 33 5.12 19.73 -4.59
N ALA A 34 4.89 19.85 -5.90
CA ALA A 34 4.04 18.91 -6.65
C ALA A 34 4.66 17.50 -6.71
N LEU A 35 5.98 17.40 -6.97
CA LEU A 35 6.71 16.13 -6.95
C LEU A 35 6.70 15.49 -5.55
N ALA A 36 6.92 16.28 -4.49
CA ALA A 36 6.86 15.78 -3.11
C ALA A 36 5.46 15.25 -2.75
N GLY A 37 4.38 15.90 -3.21
CA GLY A 37 3.01 15.45 -2.99
C GLY A 37 2.63 14.19 -3.79
N ALA A 38 3.18 14.01 -4.98
CA ALA A 38 3.00 12.78 -5.77
C ALA A 38 3.73 11.59 -5.13
N GLU A 39 4.99 11.80 -4.73
CA GLU A 39 5.78 10.74 -4.08
C GLU A 39 5.20 10.34 -2.72
N ARG A 40 4.67 11.30 -1.95
CA ARG A 40 3.98 10.99 -0.69
C ARG A 40 2.76 10.10 -0.91
N ARG A 41 1.90 10.41 -1.89
CA ARG A 41 0.73 9.57 -2.23
C ARG A 41 1.16 8.18 -2.72
N ARG A 42 2.28 8.09 -3.45
CA ARG A 42 2.85 6.82 -3.89
C ARG A 42 3.26 5.97 -2.68
N GLN A 43 4.00 6.56 -1.74
CA GLN A 43 4.43 5.86 -0.53
C GLN A 43 3.24 5.42 0.33
N GLU A 44 2.23 6.27 0.53
CA GLU A 44 1.02 5.92 1.29
C GLU A 44 0.28 4.72 0.70
N ARG A 45 0.26 4.57 -0.64
CA ARG A 45 -0.32 3.41 -1.33
C ARG A 45 0.53 2.15 -1.14
N VAL A 46 1.85 2.25 -1.30
CA VAL A 46 2.78 1.13 -1.08
C VAL A 46 2.68 0.63 0.36
N ASP A 47 2.62 1.53 1.32
CA ASP A 47 2.50 1.19 2.74
C ASP A 47 1.17 0.48 3.04
N ALA A 48 0.06 0.96 2.46
CA ALA A 48 -1.25 0.33 2.65
C ALA A 48 -1.31 -1.09 2.07
N ILE A 49 -0.80 -1.28 0.85
CA ILE A 49 -0.78 -2.60 0.19
C ILE A 49 0.14 -3.55 0.96
N SER A 50 1.32 -3.08 1.37
CA SER A 50 2.28 -3.88 2.16
C SER A 50 1.68 -4.30 3.50
N ALA A 51 1.06 -3.37 4.22
CA ALA A 51 0.39 -3.66 5.49
C ALA A 51 -0.75 -4.67 5.33
N TYR A 52 -1.50 -4.61 4.23
CA TYR A 52 -2.52 -5.61 3.92
C TYR A 52 -1.91 -7.00 3.68
N ALA A 53 -0.87 -7.09 2.85
CA ALA A 53 -0.20 -8.35 2.57
C ALA A 53 0.39 -8.99 3.84
N GLU A 54 0.98 -8.19 4.74
CA GLU A 54 1.51 -8.63 6.02
C GLU A 54 0.39 -9.17 6.95
N ALA A 55 -0.68 -8.39 7.12
CA ALA A 55 -1.80 -8.77 7.96
C ALA A 55 -2.49 -10.04 7.45
N LEU A 56 -2.69 -10.16 6.13
CA LEU A 56 -3.30 -11.35 5.52
C LEU A 56 -2.38 -12.58 5.63
N THR A 57 -1.08 -12.42 5.46
CA THR A 57 -0.11 -13.51 5.66
C THR A 57 -0.12 -14.02 7.10
N THR A 58 -0.20 -13.09 8.06
CA THR A 58 -0.32 -13.42 9.48
C THR A 58 -1.61 -14.17 9.77
N TYR A 59 -2.74 -13.68 9.24
CA TYR A 59 -4.03 -14.36 9.40
C TYR A 59 -4.01 -15.76 8.79
N ARG A 60 -3.45 -15.92 7.59
CA ARG A 60 -3.29 -17.22 6.93
C ARG A 60 -2.47 -18.20 7.77
N ARG A 61 -1.39 -17.72 8.40
CA ARG A 61 -0.58 -18.55 9.31
C ARG A 61 -1.42 -19.03 10.50
N VAL A 62 -2.17 -18.14 11.15
CA VAL A 62 -3.06 -18.51 12.27
C VAL A 62 -4.09 -19.56 11.86
N LYS A 63 -4.69 -19.44 10.66
CA LYS A 63 -5.64 -20.42 10.14
C LYS A 63 -5.00 -21.80 9.93
N MET A 64 -3.75 -21.82 9.45
CA MET A 64 -2.99 -23.06 9.29
C MET A 64 -2.62 -23.69 10.63
N ASP A 65 -2.11 -22.89 11.57
CA ASP A 65 -1.74 -23.36 12.91
C ASP A 65 -2.97 -23.90 13.64
N ARG A 66 -4.13 -23.26 13.46
CA ARG A 66 -5.40 -23.71 14.04
C ARG A 66 -5.86 -25.05 13.48
N TRP A 67 -5.77 -25.26 12.16
CA TRP A 67 -6.10 -26.56 11.57
C TRP A 67 -5.23 -27.68 12.15
N HIS A 68 -3.93 -27.46 12.25
CA HIS A 68 -3.01 -28.43 12.89
C HIS A 68 -3.30 -28.62 14.39
N SER A 69 -3.64 -27.56 15.13
CA SER A 69 -3.95 -27.67 16.56
C SER A 69 -5.19 -28.52 16.87
N VAL A 70 -6.19 -28.47 15.98
CA VAL A 70 -7.42 -29.27 16.10
C VAL A 70 -7.14 -30.74 15.78
N ASP A 71 -6.34 -31.00 14.74
CA ASP A 71 -5.89 -32.35 14.38
C ASP A 71 -5.09 -33.01 15.52
N GLU A 72 -4.24 -32.23 16.20
CA GLU A 72 -3.38 -32.71 17.28
C GLU A 72 -4.05 -32.71 18.68
N GLY A 73 -5.33 -32.32 18.78
CA GLY A 73 -6.11 -32.35 20.02
C GLY A 73 -5.66 -31.37 21.11
N ARG A 74 -4.96 -30.27 20.76
CA ARG A 74 -4.35 -29.31 21.70
C ARG A 74 -5.19 -28.04 21.94
N ASP A 75 -6.51 -28.18 21.96
CA ASP A 75 -7.43 -27.04 21.75
C ASP A 75 -7.78 -26.29 23.05
N ASP A 76 -7.11 -25.16 23.33
CA ASP A 76 -7.70 -24.07 24.15
C ASP A 76 -8.57 -23.20 23.22
N GLN A 77 -9.82 -23.61 23.06
CA GLN A 77 -10.73 -23.05 22.06
C GLN A 77 -10.98 -21.55 22.21
N ASP A 78 -10.95 -21.01 23.43
CA ASP A 78 -11.35 -19.64 23.68
C ASP A 78 -10.21 -18.66 23.43
N ALA A 79 -8.98 -19.02 23.77
CA ALA A 79 -7.79 -18.23 23.45
C ALA A 79 -7.53 -18.21 21.93
N LEU A 80 -7.61 -19.37 21.26
CA LEU A 80 -7.41 -19.49 19.82
C LEU A 80 -8.49 -18.74 19.03
N ARG A 81 -9.76 -18.77 19.48
CA ARG A 81 -10.85 -18.04 18.81
C ARG A 81 -10.69 -16.52 18.95
N ARG A 82 -10.27 -16.01 20.11
CA ARG A 82 -9.99 -14.57 20.28
C ARG A 82 -8.84 -14.11 19.38
N HIS A 83 -7.75 -14.88 19.37
CA HIS A 83 -6.61 -14.57 18.53
C HIS A 83 -6.96 -14.57 17.03
N ASP A 84 -7.75 -15.54 16.57
CA ASP A 84 -8.28 -15.62 15.20
C ASP A 84 -9.07 -14.35 14.82
N TYR A 85 -9.96 -13.87 15.69
CA TYR A 85 -10.70 -12.63 15.45
C TYR A 85 -9.80 -11.40 15.40
N GLU A 86 -8.80 -11.30 16.27
CA GLU A 86 -7.86 -10.18 16.30
C GLU A 86 -7.07 -10.08 14.99
N VAL A 87 -6.47 -11.19 14.53
CA VAL A 87 -5.68 -11.18 13.29
C VAL A 87 -6.56 -10.98 12.05
N ARG A 88 -7.79 -11.51 12.07
CA ARG A 88 -8.77 -11.26 11.00
C ARG A 88 -9.17 -9.79 10.95
N ALA A 89 -9.45 -9.17 12.10
CA ALA A 89 -9.81 -7.76 12.18
C ALA A 89 -8.67 -6.86 11.65
N ALA A 90 -7.41 -7.21 11.95
CA ALA A 90 -6.25 -6.51 11.40
C ALA A 90 -6.18 -6.62 9.87
N ALA A 91 -6.40 -7.81 9.30
CA ALA A 91 -6.42 -8.01 7.85
C ALA A 91 -7.55 -7.22 7.17
N VAL A 92 -8.76 -7.24 7.76
CA VAL A 92 -9.92 -6.45 7.27
C VAL A 92 -9.62 -4.95 7.32
N SER A 93 -9.09 -4.46 8.44
CA SER A 93 -8.75 -3.04 8.60
C SER A 93 -7.72 -2.57 7.57
N ALA A 94 -6.67 -3.37 7.34
CA ALA A 94 -5.66 -3.08 6.32
C ALA A 94 -6.26 -3.12 4.90
N ARG A 95 -7.18 -4.04 4.61
CA ARG A 95 -7.91 -4.10 3.32
C ARG A 95 -8.73 -2.84 3.07
N LEU A 96 -9.49 -2.38 4.08
CA LEU A 96 -10.26 -1.15 3.99
C LEU A 96 -9.34 0.07 3.76
N ARG A 97 -8.14 0.08 4.35
CA ARG A 97 -7.15 1.12 4.07
C ARG A 97 -6.67 1.09 2.60
N VAL A 98 -6.52 -0.09 2.00
CA VAL A 98 -6.26 -0.21 0.56
C VAL A 98 -7.44 0.39 -0.23
N GLU A 99 -8.68 0.06 0.10
CA GLU A 99 -9.87 0.63 -0.58
C GLU A 99 -9.94 2.16 -0.52
N LEU A 100 -9.43 2.78 0.56
CA LEU A 100 -9.40 4.23 0.72
C LEU A 100 -8.32 4.93 -0.13
N LEU A 101 -7.19 4.26 -0.38
CA LEU A 101 -5.99 4.89 -0.98
C LEU A 101 -5.75 4.47 -2.44
N VAL A 102 -6.38 3.37 -2.87
CA VAL A 102 -6.20 2.75 -4.18
C VAL A 102 -7.52 2.79 -4.94
N ASP A 103 -7.50 3.43 -6.10
CA ASP A 103 -8.68 3.59 -6.98
C ASP A 103 -8.75 2.53 -8.11
N ASP A 104 -7.91 1.49 -8.03
CA ASP A 104 -7.93 0.38 -8.99
C ASP A 104 -8.93 -0.69 -8.53
N LEU A 105 -9.97 -0.93 -9.33
CA LEU A 105 -11.03 -1.88 -9.00
C LEU A 105 -10.51 -3.31 -8.94
N GLU A 106 -9.67 -3.70 -9.90
CA GLU A 106 -9.10 -5.04 -9.97
C GLU A 106 -8.28 -5.34 -8.72
N LEU A 107 -7.41 -4.43 -8.30
CA LEU A 107 -6.61 -4.60 -7.09
C LEU A 107 -7.48 -4.74 -5.84
N ARG A 108 -8.54 -3.93 -5.72
CA ARG A 108 -9.49 -4.03 -4.59
C ARG A 108 -10.21 -5.38 -4.57
N GLU A 109 -10.63 -5.87 -5.73
CA GLU A 109 -11.27 -7.19 -5.88
C GLU A 109 -10.30 -8.32 -5.53
N ARG A 110 -9.07 -8.29 -6.04
CA ARG A 110 -8.03 -9.28 -5.69
C ARG A 110 -7.76 -9.29 -4.20
N CYS A 111 -7.71 -8.12 -3.56
CA CYS A 111 -7.58 -8.04 -2.11
C CYS A 111 -8.75 -8.73 -1.41
N LEU A 112 -10.00 -8.47 -1.81
CA LEU A 112 -11.17 -9.14 -1.22
C LEU A 112 -11.10 -10.67 -1.40
N LEU A 113 -10.87 -11.15 -2.61
CA LEU A 113 -10.78 -12.59 -2.91
C LEU A 113 -9.67 -13.28 -2.11
N ALA A 114 -8.55 -12.60 -1.88
CA ALA A 114 -7.47 -13.15 -1.06
C ALA A 114 -7.87 -13.29 0.42
N LEU A 115 -8.67 -12.36 0.96
CA LEU A 115 -9.23 -12.48 2.30
C LEU A 115 -10.22 -13.64 2.39
N GLU A 116 -11.13 -13.76 1.41
CA GLU A 116 -12.12 -14.83 1.35
C GLU A 116 -11.47 -16.22 1.24
N ALA A 117 -10.41 -16.34 0.44
CA ALA A 117 -9.65 -17.58 0.32
C ALA A 117 -8.98 -18.00 1.65
N VAL A 118 -8.53 -17.03 2.46
CA VAL A 118 -8.01 -17.33 3.82
C VAL A 118 -9.15 -17.64 4.79
N ASP A 119 -10.29 -16.93 4.73
CA ASP A 119 -11.46 -17.19 5.56
C ASP A 119 -11.99 -18.63 5.37
N ALA A 120 -11.98 -19.13 4.13
CA ALA A 120 -12.40 -20.48 3.76
C ALA A 120 -11.55 -21.61 4.36
N MET A 121 -10.33 -21.32 4.87
CA MET A 121 -9.48 -22.29 5.55
C MET A 121 -10.03 -22.60 6.96
N MET A 122 -11.06 -23.43 7.01
CA MET A 122 -11.71 -23.83 8.26
C MET A 122 -10.93 -24.95 8.98
N PRO A 123 -10.97 -25.01 10.33
CA PRO A 123 -10.17 -25.98 11.08
C PRO A 123 -10.71 -27.42 11.12
N ARG A 124 -11.94 -27.66 10.64
CA ARG A 124 -12.62 -28.97 10.67
C ARG A 124 -12.97 -29.51 9.28
N ILE A 125 -12.15 -29.18 8.29
CA ILE A 125 -12.24 -29.70 6.93
C ILE A 125 -11.23 -30.82 6.73
N SER A 126 -11.42 -31.62 5.69
CA SER A 126 -10.48 -32.70 5.35
C SER A 126 -9.08 -32.17 5.01
N SER A 127 -8.07 -33.02 5.12
CA SER A 127 -6.69 -32.68 4.74
C SER A 127 -6.56 -32.28 3.27
N GLU A 128 -7.36 -32.91 2.39
CA GLU A 128 -7.43 -32.57 0.96
C GLU A 128 -8.00 -31.16 0.75
N GLU A 129 -9.18 -30.87 1.31
CA GLU A 129 -9.81 -29.54 1.24
C GLU A 129 -8.92 -28.45 1.84
N PHE A 130 -8.25 -28.74 2.97
CA PHE A 130 -7.29 -27.82 3.56
C PHE A 130 -6.07 -27.59 2.66
N GLY A 131 -5.55 -28.65 2.04
CA GLY A 131 -4.46 -28.56 1.06
C GLY A 131 -4.84 -27.68 -0.14
N GLN A 132 -6.06 -27.83 -0.64
CA GLN A 132 -6.61 -26.98 -1.70
C GLN A 132 -6.72 -25.52 -1.25
N GLY A 133 -7.38 -25.25 -0.11
CA GLY A 133 -7.52 -23.89 0.42
C GLY A 133 -6.17 -23.21 0.73
N ARG A 134 -5.16 -23.99 1.15
CA ARG A 134 -3.78 -23.51 1.35
C ARG A 134 -3.15 -23.06 0.04
N ASN A 135 -3.39 -23.76 -1.06
CA ASN A 135 -2.87 -23.42 -2.38
C ASN A 135 -3.62 -22.23 -2.98
N GLU A 136 -4.95 -22.21 -2.87
CA GLU A 136 -5.81 -21.12 -3.34
C GLU A 136 -5.50 -19.80 -2.63
N SER A 137 -5.41 -19.81 -1.30
CA SER A 137 -5.03 -18.61 -0.52
C SER A 137 -3.63 -18.09 -0.87
N ARG A 138 -2.69 -18.99 -1.15
CA ARG A 138 -1.35 -18.59 -1.62
C ARG A 138 -1.41 -17.95 -3.00
N ALA A 139 -2.15 -18.56 -3.94
CA ALA A 139 -2.31 -18.04 -5.29
C ALA A 139 -2.99 -16.67 -5.30
N ALA A 140 -4.04 -16.50 -4.48
CA ALA A 140 -4.73 -15.22 -4.34
C ALA A 140 -3.82 -14.11 -3.78
N LEU A 141 -2.96 -14.42 -2.80
CA LEU A 141 -1.98 -13.47 -2.27
C LEU A 141 -0.92 -13.09 -3.33
N THR A 142 -0.48 -14.05 -4.15
CA THR A 142 0.40 -13.75 -5.30
C THR A 142 -0.28 -12.83 -6.31
N GLN A 143 -1.56 -13.08 -6.63
CA GLN A 143 -2.33 -12.22 -7.54
C GLN A 143 -2.46 -10.79 -7.01
N VAL A 144 -2.66 -10.58 -5.70
CA VAL A 144 -2.66 -9.25 -5.09
C VAL A 144 -1.34 -8.52 -5.35
N VAL A 145 -0.20 -9.18 -5.13
CA VAL A 145 1.13 -8.58 -5.33
C VAL A 145 1.39 -8.26 -6.81
N ASP A 146 0.99 -9.14 -7.72
CA ASP A 146 1.17 -8.92 -9.15
C ASP A 146 0.29 -7.77 -9.66
N THR A 147 -1.00 -7.74 -9.29
CA THR A 147 -1.90 -6.62 -9.62
C THR A 147 -1.42 -5.31 -8.99
N ALA A 148 -0.90 -5.35 -7.76
CA ALA A 148 -0.31 -4.19 -7.09
C ALA A 148 0.92 -3.65 -7.84
N ARG A 149 1.80 -4.52 -8.32
CA ARG A 149 2.95 -4.12 -9.16
C ARG A 149 2.47 -3.38 -10.41
N THR A 150 1.52 -3.98 -11.15
CA THR A 150 0.95 -3.36 -12.35
C THR A 150 0.24 -2.03 -12.07
N PHE A 151 -0.45 -1.89 -10.94
CA PHE A 151 -1.06 -0.63 -10.50
C PHE A 151 0.00 0.45 -10.21
N LEU A 152 1.05 0.09 -9.45
CA LEU A 152 2.11 1.02 -9.07
C LEU A 152 2.97 1.46 -10.26
N ASP A 153 3.16 0.59 -11.26
CA ASP A 153 3.86 0.93 -12.50
C ASP A 153 3.02 1.86 -13.38
N ARG A 154 1.71 1.62 -13.50
CA ARG A 154 0.78 2.53 -14.21
C ARG A 154 0.70 3.91 -13.56
N ALA A 155 0.86 3.98 -12.23
CA ALA A 155 0.83 5.25 -11.51
C ALA A 155 2.12 6.10 -11.68
N GLN A 156 3.15 5.59 -12.37
CA GLN A 156 4.41 6.30 -12.65
C GLN A 156 4.41 7.06 -13.99
N GLY A 157 3.49 6.76 -14.91
CA GLY A 157 3.34 7.42 -16.22
C GLY A 157 2.23 8.46 -16.24
#